data_AF-A0A8K1FC26-F1
#
_entry.id   AF-A0A8K1FC26-F1
#
_cell.length_a   1.000
_cell.length_b   1.000
_cell.length_c   1.000
_cell.angle_alpha   90.00
_cell.angle_beta   90.00
_cell.angle_gamma   90.00
#
_symmetry.space_group_name_H-M   'P 1'
#
loop_
_entity.id
_entity.type
_entity.pdbx_description
1 polymer ?
#
loop_
_entity_poly.entity_id
_entity_poly.type
_entity_poly.pdbx_seq_one_letter_code
_entity_poly.pdbx_strand_id
1 'polypeptide(L)'
;MDARFNGCHYKARRVFLGAEFEVRLYDVDDVGLAVVIFQSTDGADGNAPLQFSRVFSRPELQGAGILHTLEGYVTLVDSLELVEDAYFTGADAAQAGLSELTAYQLSSSLPGVNYPPPLVSEHAATAYLTRAPVGLSTWNSSNNPADHKLLLDVVAKGLTELCRQKPVGLKAVKWLGQWFLQNNPTQPAVMHAE
;
A
#
# COMPACT_ATOMS: atom_id res chain seq x y z
N MET A 1 34.01 -2.49 -2.10
CA MET A 1 32.74 -2.09 -2.71
C MET A 1 33.07 -1.35 -4.00
N ASP A 2 32.71 -1.90 -5.16
CA ASP A 2 33.05 -1.32 -6.46
C ASP A 2 32.37 0.03 -6.66
N ALA A 3 33.11 0.98 -7.26
CA ALA A 3 32.63 2.33 -7.60
C ALA A 3 31.47 2.35 -8.61
N ARG A 4 31.09 1.19 -9.17
CA ARG A 4 29.96 1.03 -10.10
C ARG A 4 28.60 1.13 -9.41
N PHE A 5 28.53 0.98 -8.08
CA PHE A 5 27.28 0.94 -7.32
C PHE A 5 26.91 2.27 -6.63
N ASN A 6 27.62 3.37 -6.91
CA ASN A 6 27.52 4.63 -6.14
C ASN A 6 27.09 5.87 -6.94
N GLY A 7 26.71 5.71 -8.21
CA GLY A 7 26.32 6.84 -9.06
C GLY A 7 24.82 7.14 -8.96
N CYS A 8 24.45 8.31 -8.45
CA CYS A 8 23.14 8.86 -8.80
C CYS A 8 23.14 9.16 -10.31
N HIS A 9 22.35 8.44 -11.08
CA HIS A 9 22.36 8.50 -12.55
C HIS A 9 21.60 9.71 -13.08
N TYR A 10 20.57 10.15 -12.37
CA TYR A 10 19.74 11.28 -12.76
C TYR A 10 19.18 11.98 -11.53
N LYS A 11 19.12 13.31 -11.61
CA LYS A 11 18.55 14.18 -10.59
C LYS A 11 17.61 15.20 -11.22
N ALA A 12 16.51 15.46 -10.53
CA ALA A 12 15.56 16.50 -10.91
C ALA A 12 14.86 17.07 -9.69
N ARG A 13 14.26 18.24 -9.84
CA ARG A 13 13.32 18.79 -8.84
C ARG A 13 11.90 18.62 -9.34
N ARG A 14 11.01 18.14 -8.49
CA ARG A 14 9.59 17.96 -8.80
C ARG A 14 8.76 18.42 -7.61
N VAL A 15 7.53 18.84 -7.91
CA VAL A 15 6.56 19.23 -6.89
C VAL A 15 5.57 18.08 -6.72
N PHE A 16 5.44 17.58 -5.49
CA PHE A 16 4.43 16.60 -5.12
C PHE A 16 3.57 17.20 -4.02
N LEU A 17 2.25 17.17 -4.20
CA LEU A 17 1.28 17.66 -3.20
C LEU A 17 1.58 19.09 -2.72
N GLY A 18 2.09 19.95 -3.63
CA GLY A 18 2.42 21.35 -3.33
C GLY A 18 3.78 21.59 -2.65
N ALA A 19 4.56 20.55 -2.36
CA ALA A 19 5.90 20.66 -1.79
C ALA A 19 6.99 20.27 -2.80
N GLU A 20 8.15 20.92 -2.75
CA GLU A 20 9.30 20.61 -3.60
C GLU A 20 10.12 19.44 -3.05
N PHE A 21 10.48 18.54 -3.97
CA PHE A 21 11.33 17.39 -3.70
C PHE A 21 12.47 17.30 -4.71
N GLU A 22 13.64 16.90 -4.23
CA GLU A 22 14.73 16.43 -5.08
C GLU A 22 14.56 14.93 -5.35
N VAL A 23 14.40 14.58 -6.62
CA VAL A 23 14.30 13.22 -7.12
C VAL A 23 15.68 12.73 -7.50
N ARG A 24 16.06 11.53 -7.06
CA ARG A 24 17.32 10.86 -7.40
C ARG A 24 17.06 9.45 -7.90
N LEU A 25 17.63 9.13 -9.05
CA LEU A 25 17.57 7.80 -9.65
C LEU A 25 18.91 7.07 -9.45
N TYR A 26 18.81 5.80 -9.11
CA TYR A 26 19.94 4.89 -8.93
C TYR A 26 19.64 3.60 -9.69
N ASP A 27 20.59 3.13 -10.47
CA ASP A 27 20.50 1.82 -11.10
C ASP A 27 20.73 0.76 -10.00
N VAL A 28 19.83 -0.21 -9.93
CA VAL A 28 19.94 -1.35 -9.02
C VAL A 28 20.16 -2.55 -9.91
N ASP A 29 21.41 -3.01 -9.94
CA ASP A 29 21.90 -4.11 -10.77
C ASP A 29 20.85 -5.19 -10.99
N ASP A 30 20.69 -5.66 -12.21
CA ASP A 30 19.81 -6.75 -12.58
C ASP A 30 18.34 -6.74 -12.10
N VAL A 31 17.93 -5.75 -11.32
CA VAL A 31 16.64 -5.65 -10.62
C VAL A 31 15.81 -4.51 -11.20
N GLY A 32 16.40 -3.34 -11.46
CA GLY A 32 15.69 -2.20 -12.07
C GLY A 32 16.23 -0.84 -11.62
N LEU A 33 15.34 0.13 -11.41
CA LEU A 33 15.71 1.51 -11.03
C LEU A 33 15.12 1.86 -9.66
N ALA A 34 15.98 2.25 -8.72
CA ALA A 34 15.57 2.86 -7.47
C ALA A 34 15.39 4.36 -7.64
N VAL A 35 14.22 4.85 -7.27
CA VAL A 35 13.90 6.27 -7.18
C VAL A 35 13.77 6.62 -5.71
N VAL A 36 14.49 7.66 -5.29
CA VAL A 36 14.38 8.23 -3.95
C VAL A 36 14.10 9.71 -4.09
N ILE A 37 13.06 10.20 -3.40
CA ILE A 37 12.72 11.62 -3.34
C ILE A 37 12.95 12.13 -1.93
N PHE A 38 13.53 13.32 -1.82
CA PHE A 38 13.80 14.01 -0.55
C PHE A 38 13.11 15.37 -0.58
N GLN A 39 12.35 15.68 0.46
CA GLN A 39 11.75 17.00 0.59
C GLN A 39 12.88 18.04 0.76
N SER A 40 12.85 19.10 -0.03
CA SER A 40 13.79 20.21 0.14
C SER A 40 13.53 20.90 1.48
N THR A 41 14.54 20.95 2.35
CA THR A 41 14.45 21.53 3.70
C THR A 41 14.59 23.05 3.71
N ASP A 42 14.08 23.76 2.70
CA ASP A 42 14.19 25.24 2.64
C ASP A 42 13.31 25.96 3.67
N GLY A 43 12.69 25.22 4.61
CA GLY A 43 12.04 25.74 5.81
C GLY A 43 12.53 25.00 7.04
N ALA A 44 13.26 25.70 7.90
CA ALA A 44 13.79 25.21 9.17
C ALA A 44 12.67 24.85 10.15
N ASP A 45 12.37 23.57 10.27
CA ASP A 45 11.84 22.96 11.48
C ASP A 45 12.62 21.66 11.68
N GLY A 46 13.17 21.42 12.88
CA GLY A 46 14.14 20.36 13.18
C GLY A 46 13.67 18.91 13.02
N ASN A 47 12.68 18.65 12.17
CA ASN A 47 12.26 17.34 11.74
C ASN A 47 13.18 16.78 10.66
N ALA A 48 13.35 15.45 10.66
CA ALA A 48 14.06 14.76 9.59
C ALA A 48 13.37 15.04 8.24
N PRO A 49 14.13 15.27 7.15
CA PRO A 49 13.55 15.51 5.83
C PRO A 49 12.69 14.31 5.42
N LEU A 50 11.48 14.58 4.91
CA LEU A 50 10.62 13.51 4.39
C LEU A 50 11.31 12.84 3.20
N GLN A 51 11.27 11.52 3.21
CA GLN A 51 11.89 10.69 2.20
C GLN A 51 10.90 9.62 1.75
N PHE A 52 10.75 9.46 0.43
CA PHE A 52 10.05 8.33 -0.16
C PHE A 52 10.98 7.61 -1.11
N SER A 53 10.86 6.28 -1.17
CA SER A 53 11.65 5.48 -2.08
C SER A 53 10.81 4.38 -2.70
N ARG A 54 11.06 4.11 -3.97
CA ARG A 54 10.49 2.96 -4.67
C ARG A 54 11.51 2.39 -5.65
N VAL A 55 11.53 1.06 -5.75
CA VAL A 55 12.24 0.36 -6.80
C VAL A 55 11.24 -0.02 -7.88
N PHE A 56 11.49 0.43 -9.10
CA PHE A 56 10.78 0.01 -10.30
C PHE A 56 11.52 -1.18 -10.90
N SER A 57 10.84 -2.32 -10.95
CA SER A 57 11.42 -3.57 -11.44
C SER A 57 11.61 -3.54 -12.96
N ARG A 58 12.52 -4.37 -13.47
CA ARG A 58 12.72 -4.54 -14.92
C ARG A 58 11.43 -4.80 -15.71
N PRO A 59 10.51 -5.70 -15.30
CA PRO A 59 9.26 -5.91 -16.01
C PRO A 59 8.39 -4.65 -16.05
N GLU A 60 8.33 -3.88 -14.96
CA GLU A 60 7.57 -2.61 -14.93
C GLU A 60 8.19 -1.59 -15.89
N LEU A 61 9.51 -1.43 -15.86
CA LEU A 61 10.23 -0.52 -16.76
C LEU A 61 10.06 -0.91 -18.23
N GLN A 62 10.16 -2.21 -18.54
CA GLN A 62 9.94 -2.72 -19.89
C GLN A 62 8.50 -2.54 -20.35
N GLY A 63 7.52 -2.84 -19.50
CA GLY A 63 6.10 -2.64 -19.78
C GLY A 63 5.74 -1.17 -20.01
N ALA A 64 6.44 -0.28 -19.31
CA ALA A 64 6.32 1.17 -19.45
C ALA A 64 7.16 1.77 -20.60
N GLY A 65 7.97 0.96 -21.30
CA GLY A 65 8.87 1.43 -22.36
C GLY A 65 10.04 2.28 -21.86
N ILE A 66 10.38 2.20 -20.57
CA ILE A 66 11.46 2.96 -19.95
C ILE A 66 12.79 2.24 -20.15
N LEU A 67 13.69 2.91 -20.87
CA LEU A 67 15.08 2.47 -21.06
C LEU A 67 16.00 3.22 -20.09
N HIS A 68 17.18 2.65 -19.82
CA HIS A 68 18.23 3.27 -18.99
C HIS A 68 18.96 4.36 -19.79
N THR A 69 18.21 5.34 -20.30
CA THR A 69 18.68 6.49 -21.08
C THR A 69 18.22 7.78 -20.40
N LEU A 70 18.83 8.91 -20.76
CA LEU A 70 18.41 10.21 -20.22
C LEU A 70 16.92 10.49 -20.49
N GLU A 71 16.45 10.18 -21.70
CA GLU A 71 15.04 10.32 -22.08
C GLU A 71 14.14 9.44 -21.20
N GLY A 72 14.49 8.16 -21.03
CA GLY A 72 13.74 7.26 -20.16
C GLY A 72 13.71 7.72 -18.69
N TYR A 73 14.81 8.26 -18.17
CA TYR A 73 14.86 8.82 -16.83
C TYR A 73 13.97 10.06 -16.68
N VAL A 74 13.96 10.96 -17.67
CA VAL A 74 13.06 12.13 -17.69
C VAL A 74 11.61 11.67 -17.72
N THR A 75 11.24 10.74 -18.61
CA THR A 75 9.89 10.19 -18.70
C THR A 75 9.44 9.53 -17.39
N LEU A 76 10.31 8.73 -16.77
CA LEU A 76 10.01 8.13 -15.48
C LEU A 76 9.75 9.20 -14.42
N VAL A 77 10.65 10.19 -14.30
CA VAL A 77 10.55 11.27 -13.31
C VAL A 77 9.30 12.13 -13.50
N ASP A 78 8.92 12.43 -14.74
CA ASP A 78 7.71 13.21 -15.05
C ASP A 78 6.41 12.46 -14.74
N SER A 79 6.47 11.13 -14.72
CA SER A 79 5.32 10.28 -14.39
C SER A 79 5.16 10.00 -12.90
N LEU A 80 6.14 10.37 -12.07
CA LEU A 80 6.12 10.06 -10.64
C LEU A 80 4.95 10.77 -9.95
N GLU A 81 4.41 10.11 -8.94
CA GLU A 81 3.32 10.64 -8.12
C GLU A 81 3.41 10.08 -6.69
N LEU A 82 2.82 10.81 -5.74
CA LEU A 82 2.57 10.30 -4.40
C LEU A 82 1.11 9.82 -4.36
N VAL A 83 0.94 8.52 -4.15
CA VAL A 83 -0.37 7.88 -4.07
C VAL A 83 -0.68 7.55 -2.63
N GLU A 84 -1.88 7.88 -2.20
CA GLU A 84 -2.39 7.54 -0.86
C GLU A 84 -2.72 6.05 -0.77
N ASP A 85 -2.45 5.43 0.38
CA ASP A 85 -2.80 4.03 0.63
C ASP A 85 -4.33 3.84 0.64
N ALA A 86 -4.78 2.70 0.12
CA ALA A 86 -6.21 2.42 -0.06
C ALA A 86 -7.01 2.34 1.26
N TYR A 87 -6.34 2.00 2.38
CA TYR A 87 -6.98 1.78 3.67
C TYR A 87 -6.43 2.66 4.79
N PHE A 88 -5.24 3.24 4.62
CA PHE A 88 -4.62 4.18 5.55
C PHE A 88 -4.48 5.56 4.92
N THR A 89 -5.35 6.49 5.31
CA THR A 89 -5.43 7.82 4.71
C THR A 89 -4.64 8.88 5.49
N GLY A 90 -4.39 10.04 4.87
CA GLY A 90 -3.79 11.19 5.53
C GLY A 90 -4.59 11.63 6.76
N ALA A 91 -5.92 11.49 6.72
CA ALA A 91 -6.77 11.75 7.88
C ALA A 91 -6.51 10.79 9.05
N ASP A 92 -6.20 9.51 8.76
CA ASP A 92 -5.85 8.52 9.78
C ASP A 92 -4.49 8.81 10.40
N ALA A 93 -3.53 9.18 9.55
CA ALA A 93 -2.23 9.63 10.00
C ALA A 93 -2.34 10.86 10.92
N ALA A 94 -3.13 11.87 10.53
CA ALA A 94 -3.38 13.06 11.35
C ALA A 94 -4.04 12.72 12.70
N GLN A 95 -5.03 11.82 12.70
CA GLN A 95 -5.66 11.33 13.93
C GLN A 95 -4.69 10.58 14.86
N ALA A 96 -3.69 9.91 14.28
CA ALA A 96 -2.61 9.26 15.00
C ALA A 96 -1.50 10.22 15.45
N GLY A 97 -1.61 11.53 15.18
CA GLY A 97 -0.58 12.53 15.49
C GLY A 97 0.65 12.46 14.59
N LEU A 98 0.52 11.84 13.41
CA LEU A 98 1.56 11.73 12.40
C LEU A 98 1.36 12.78 11.30
N SER A 99 2.38 12.97 10.47
CA SER A 99 2.23 13.74 9.23
C SER A 99 1.28 12.99 8.28
N GLU A 100 0.34 13.72 7.66
CA GLU A 100 -0.57 13.17 6.64
C GLU A 100 0.18 12.46 5.51
N LEU A 101 1.39 12.93 5.20
CA LEU A 101 2.26 12.36 4.18
C LEU A 101 2.77 10.94 4.50
N THR A 102 2.60 10.46 5.74
CA THR A 102 2.91 9.05 6.10
C THR A 102 1.95 8.04 5.48
N ALA A 103 0.79 8.50 5.01
CA ALA A 103 -0.18 7.69 4.27
C ALA A 103 0.15 7.53 2.78
N TYR A 104 1.21 8.18 2.29
CA TYR A 104 1.53 8.23 0.88
C TYR A 104 2.74 7.36 0.52
N GLN A 105 2.73 6.83 -0.69
CA GLN A 105 3.81 6.06 -1.28
C GLN A 105 4.18 6.60 -2.65
N LEU A 106 5.47 6.52 -2.99
CA LEU A 106 5.94 6.89 -4.33
C LEU A 106 5.44 5.86 -5.36
N SER A 107 4.83 6.35 -6.43
CA SER A 107 4.38 5.56 -7.57
C SER A 107 4.72 6.26 -8.88
N SER A 108 4.28 5.67 -9.99
CA SER A 108 4.31 6.26 -11.32
C SER A 108 2.99 5.96 -12.03
N SER A 109 2.53 6.94 -12.81
CA SER A 109 1.34 6.85 -13.66
C SER A 109 1.57 6.10 -14.98
N LEU A 110 2.78 5.57 -15.21
CA LEU A 110 3.12 4.85 -16.44
C LEU A 110 2.33 3.53 -16.56
N PRO A 111 1.95 3.14 -17.79
CA PRO A 111 1.26 1.88 -18.02
C PRO A 111 2.18 0.69 -17.67
N GLY A 112 1.60 -0.32 -17.02
CA GLY A 112 2.34 -1.53 -16.63
C GLY A 112 3.14 -1.41 -15.33
N VAL A 113 3.18 -0.22 -14.71
CA VAL A 113 3.70 -0.05 -13.34
C VAL A 113 2.64 -0.54 -12.35
N ASN A 114 3.05 -1.35 -11.36
CA ASN A 114 2.11 -1.84 -10.37
C ASN A 114 1.76 -0.75 -9.37
N TYR A 115 0.59 -0.85 -8.73
CA TYR A 115 0.33 -0.03 -7.55
C TYR A 115 1.28 -0.43 -6.40
N PRO A 116 1.71 0.53 -5.56
CA PRO A 116 2.48 0.21 -4.37
C PRO A 116 1.76 -0.86 -3.51
N PRO A 117 2.51 -1.77 -2.88
CA PRO A 117 1.91 -2.68 -1.91
C PRO A 117 1.39 -1.88 -0.71
N PRO A 118 0.35 -2.37 -0.01
CA PRO A 118 -0.19 -1.69 1.16
C PRO A 118 0.87 -1.36 2.21
N LEU A 119 0.70 -0.22 2.88
CA LEU A 119 1.59 0.22 3.94
C LEU A 119 1.60 -0.77 5.11
N VAL A 120 2.79 -1.20 5.51
CA VAL A 120 2.99 -2.12 6.65
C VAL A 120 3.42 -1.32 7.88
N SER A 121 2.45 -0.77 8.59
CA SER A 121 2.64 -0.08 9.87
C SER A 121 1.53 -0.46 10.86
N GLU A 122 1.73 -0.20 12.15
CA GLU A 122 0.71 -0.45 13.18
C GLU A 122 -0.58 0.33 12.91
N HIS A 123 -0.47 1.60 12.54
CA HIS A 123 -1.61 2.45 12.23
C HIS A 123 -2.32 2.00 10.95
N ALA A 124 -1.56 1.65 9.89
CA ALA A 124 -2.14 1.15 8.65
C ALA A 124 -2.85 -0.20 8.85
N ALA A 125 -2.25 -1.11 9.62
CA ALA A 125 -2.89 -2.39 9.96
C ALA A 125 -4.18 -2.20 10.76
N THR A 126 -4.20 -1.25 11.70
CA THR A 126 -5.39 -0.92 12.49
C THR A 126 -6.49 -0.30 11.61
N ALA A 127 -6.13 0.63 10.72
CA ALA A 127 -7.05 1.24 9.77
C ALA A 127 -7.65 0.18 8.83
N TYR A 128 -6.81 -0.72 8.30
CA TYR A 128 -7.26 -1.85 7.49
C TYR A 128 -8.24 -2.75 8.25
N LEU A 129 -7.90 -3.22 9.46
CA LEU A 129 -8.77 -4.11 10.23
C LEU A 129 -10.14 -3.49 10.48
N THR A 130 -10.17 -2.18 10.78
CA THR A 130 -11.41 -1.47 11.13
C THR A 130 -12.26 -1.07 9.93
N ARG A 131 -11.68 -0.92 8.73
CA ARG A 131 -12.39 -0.38 7.55
C ARG A 131 -12.47 -1.31 6.36
N ALA A 132 -11.68 -2.39 6.33
CA ALA A 132 -11.69 -3.31 5.21
C ALA A 132 -13.10 -3.91 5.05
N PRO A 133 -13.76 -3.68 3.91
CA PRO A 133 -15.07 -4.27 3.65
C PRO A 133 -14.93 -5.77 3.40
N VAL A 134 -15.96 -6.53 3.76
CA VAL A 134 -16.09 -7.95 3.42
C VAL A 134 -17.44 -8.22 2.76
N GLY A 135 -17.43 -8.96 1.65
CA GLY A 135 -18.64 -9.38 0.93
C GLY A 135 -18.64 -9.05 -0.56
N LEU A 136 -19.53 -9.68 -1.32
CA LEU A 136 -19.67 -9.53 -2.78
C LEU A 136 -20.23 -8.16 -3.23
N SER A 137 -20.75 -7.34 -2.31
CA SER A 137 -21.24 -5.98 -2.59
C SER A 137 -20.13 -4.99 -2.96
N THR A 138 -18.85 -5.38 -2.87
CA THR A 138 -17.74 -4.59 -3.42
C THR A 138 -17.63 -4.67 -4.94
N TRP A 139 -18.31 -5.61 -5.61
CA TRP A 139 -18.27 -5.77 -7.07
C TRP A 139 -19.53 -5.22 -7.77
N ASN A 140 -20.71 -5.32 -7.16
CA ASN A 140 -21.96 -4.87 -7.80
C ASN A 140 -22.33 -3.45 -7.34
N SER A 141 -22.41 -2.52 -8.29
CA SER A 141 -22.67 -1.07 -8.12
C SER A 141 -24.03 -0.69 -7.49
N SER A 142 -24.74 -1.61 -6.83
CA SER A 142 -25.91 -1.26 -6.02
C SER A 142 -25.44 -0.80 -4.64
N ASN A 143 -25.13 0.49 -4.52
CA ASN A 143 -24.81 1.19 -3.27
C ASN A 143 -26.01 1.17 -2.31
N ASN A 144 -26.20 0.06 -1.58
CA ASN A 144 -27.05 0.06 -0.40
C ASN A 144 -26.14 0.02 0.84
N PRO A 145 -25.94 1.15 1.54
CA PRO A 145 -24.96 1.27 2.63
C PRO A 145 -25.25 0.39 3.85
N ALA A 146 -26.41 -0.28 3.89
CA ALA A 146 -26.87 -1.09 5.01
C ALA A 146 -26.27 -2.52 5.08
N ASP A 147 -25.57 -2.99 4.04
CA ASP A 147 -25.07 -4.38 3.95
C ASP A 147 -23.54 -4.52 3.92
N HIS A 148 -22.78 -3.43 4.13
CA HIS A 148 -21.32 -3.51 4.23
C HIS A 148 -20.92 -4.05 5.60
N LYS A 149 -20.68 -5.36 5.68
CA LYS A 149 -19.98 -5.93 6.83
C LYS A 149 -18.50 -5.57 6.73
N LEU A 150 -17.90 -5.20 7.85
CA LEU A 150 -16.47 -4.93 7.95
C LEU A 150 -15.74 -6.20 8.40
N LEU A 151 -14.46 -6.29 8.07
CA LEU A 151 -13.59 -7.39 8.49
C LEU A 151 -13.63 -7.55 10.01
N LEU A 152 -13.52 -6.44 10.75
CA LEU A 152 -13.58 -6.45 12.21
C LEU A 152 -14.89 -7.04 12.75
N ASP A 153 -16.03 -6.79 12.11
CA ASP A 153 -17.32 -7.33 12.57
C ASP A 153 -17.35 -8.86 12.48
N VAL A 154 -16.83 -9.41 11.39
CA VAL A 154 -16.74 -10.86 11.19
C VAL A 154 -15.77 -11.47 12.21
N VAL A 155 -14.60 -10.86 12.39
CA VAL A 155 -13.59 -11.31 13.36
C VAL A 155 -14.15 -11.27 14.79
N ALA A 156 -14.76 -10.16 15.19
CA ALA A 156 -15.37 -9.99 16.51
C ALA A 156 -16.47 -11.01 16.77
N LYS A 157 -17.32 -11.29 15.77
CA LYS A 157 -18.36 -12.32 15.88
C LYS A 157 -17.77 -13.72 16.01
N GLY A 158 -16.76 -14.06 15.22
CA GLY A 158 -16.07 -15.35 15.33
C GLY A 158 -15.42 -15.55 16.69
N LEU A 159 -14.75 -14.53 17.23
CA LEU A 159 -14.17 -14.55 18.57
C LEU A 159 -15.24 -14.66 19.67
N THR A 160 -16.38 -13.99 19.50
CA THR A 160 -17.52 -14.10 20.43
C THR A 160 -18.06 -15.53 20.46
N GLU A 161 -18.24 -16.16 19.30
CA GLU A 161 -18.69 -17.55 19.22
C GLU A 161 -17.65 -18.54 19.75
N LEU A 162 -16.35 -18.27 19.55
CA LEU A 162 -15.28 -19.05 20.17
C LEU A 162 -15.37 -19.01 21.70
N CYS A 163 -15.58 -17.83 22.27
CA CYS A 163 -15.77 -17.63 23.71
C CYS A 163 -17.04 -18.34 24.24
N ARG A 164 -18.06 -18.52 23.40
CA ARG A 164 -19.27 -19.28 23.73
C ARG A 164 -19.01 -20.79 23.76
N GLN A 165 -18.27 -21.31 22.77
CA GLN A 165 -18.00 -22.75 22.62
C GLN A 165 -16.87 -23.25 23.53
N LYS A 166 -15.91 -22.38 23.89
CA LYS A 166 -14.75 -22.67 24.76
C LYS A 166 -13.96 -23.95 24.41
N PRO A 167 -13.66 -24.24 23.13
CA PRO A 167 -12.77 -25.34 22.77
C PRO A 167 -11.36 -25.10 23.34
N VAL A 168 -10.66 -26.17 23.72
CA VAL A 168 -9.36 -26.09 24.42
C VAL A 168 -8.19 -26.31 23.46
N GLY A 169 -7.12 -25.51 23.62
CA GLY A 169 -5.86 -25.66 22.89
C GLY A 169 -5.99 -25.45 21.38
N LEU A 170 -5.27 -26.24 20.58
CA LEU A 170 -5.30 -26.14 19.11
C LEU A 170 -6.68 -26.38 18.49
N LYS A 171 -7.61 -27.02 19.22
CA LYS A 171 -9.00 -27.16 18.77
C LYS A 171 -9.70 -25.79 18.65
N ALA A 172 -9.30 -24.79 19.43
CA ALA A 172 -9.84 -23.44 19.34
C ALA A 172 -9.51 -22.78 17.99
N VAL A 173 -8.26 -22.87 17.55
CA VAL A 173 -7.82 -22.32 16.26
C VAL A 173 -8.52 -23.04 15.11
N LYS A 174 -8.58 -24.39 15.16
CA LYS A 174 -9.26 -25.17 14.12
C LYS A 174 -10.74 -24.85 14.04
N TRP A 175 -11.41 -24.76 15.18
CA TRP A 175 -12.83 -24.42 15.26
C TRP A 175 -13.08 -23.00 14.73
N LEU A 176 -12.28 -22.01 15.12
CA LEU A 176 -12.41 -20.63 14.67
C LEU A 176 -12.17 -20.50 13.16
N GLY A 177 -11.14 -21.19 12.63
CA GLY A 177 -10.88 -21.22 11.19
C GLY A 177 -12.05 -21.82 10.40
N GLN A 178 -12.64 -22.93 10.88
CA GLN A 178 -13.84 -23.51 10.28
C GLN A 178 -15.04 -22.56 10.35
N TRP A 179 -15.21 -21.87 11.48
CA TRP A 179 -16.27 -20.88 11.65
C TRP A 179 -16.12 -19.75 10.63
N PHE A 180 -14.91 -19.21 10.43
CA PHE A 180 -14.66 -18.17 9.43
C PHE A 180 -14.93 -18.65 8.01
N LEU A 181 -14.52 -19.87 7.64
CA LEU A 181 -14.81 -20.41 6.31
C LEU A 181 -16.32 -20.55 6.07
N GLN A 182 -17.08 -20.99 7.08
CA GLN A 182 -18.54 -21.15 6.99
C GLN A 182 -19.30 -19.82 6.98
N ASN A 183 -18.76 -18.78 7.61
CA ASN A 183 -19.40 -17.48 7.78
C ASN A 183 -18.74 -16.38 6.94
N ASN A 184 -17.92 -16.74 5.96
CA ASN A 184 -17.19 -15.80 5.13
C ASN A 184 -18.16 -15.06 4.17
N PRO A 185 -18.35 -13.74 4.30
CA PRO A 185 -19.25 -12.99 3.42
C PRO A 185 -18.81 -12.95 1.95
N THR A 186 -17.53 -13.24 1.65
CA THR A 186 -16.98 -13.18 0.29
C THR A 186 -17.13 -14.47 -0.50
N GLN A 187 -17.49 -15.59 0.14
CA GLN A 187 -17.65 -16.88 -0.54
C GLN A 187 -19.14 -17.25 -0.68
N PRO A 188 -19.57 -17.71 -1.86
CA PRO A 188 -20.88 -18.33 -1.99
C PRO A 188 -20.91 -19.63 -1.16
N ALA A 189 -22.00 -19.86 -0.46
CA ALA A 189 -22.20 -21.12 0.26
C ALA A 189 -22.24 -22.26 -0.76
N VAL A 190 -21.20 -23.10 -0.79
CA VAL A 190 -21.14 -24.27 -1.65
C VAL A 190 -22.11 -25.31 -1.08
N MET A 191 -23.33 -25.38 -1.62
CA MET A 191 -24.25 -26.48 -1.34
C MET A 191 -23.83 -27.66 -2.22
N HIS A 192 -23.53 -28.81 -1.59
CA HIS A 192 -23.43 -30.06 -2.34
C HIS A 192 -24.83 -30.41 -2.87
N ALA A 193 -24.95 -30.60 -4.19
CA ALA A 193 -26.15 -31.17 -4.77
C ALA A 193 -26.30 -32.61 -4.25
N GLU A 194 -27.42 -32.88 -3.58
CA GLU A 194 -27.85 -34.24 -3.22
C GLU A 194 -28.29 -35.03 -4.45
#